data_AF-D0MEC3-F1
#
_entry.id   AF-D0MEC3-F1
#
_cell.length_a   1.000
_cell.length_b   1.000
_cell.length_c   1.000
_cell.angle_alpha   90.00
_cell.angle_beta   90.00
_cell.angle_gamma   90.00
#
_symmetry.space_group_name_H-M   'P 1'
#
loop_
_entity.id
_entity.type
_entity.pdbx_description
1 polymer ?
#
loop_
_entity_poly.entity_id
_entity_poly.type
_entity_poly.pdbx_seq_one_letter_code
_entity_poly.pdbx_strand_id
1 'polypeptide(L)'
;MAEANPIRAMYLHWPRVVPDGAAEQEAIQVLEQLARELQALAQEVEQAYADGGRLLQHVQTNLRPDLWRNAAHLQVRLEGLKEQVRAARELVERLRVATQEDRPPMEGRGVRRSEALASAEVEPA
;
A
#
# COMPACT_ATOMS: atom_id res chain seq x y z
N MET A 1 29.30 41.57 -21.98
CA MET A 1 28.40 41.37 -20.84
C MET A 1 27.82 39.98 -20.99
N ALA A 2 28.22 39.05 -20.13
CA ALA A 2 27.79 37.66 -20.20
C ALA A 2 26.60 37.47 -19.25
N GLU A 3 25.45 37.15 -19.83
CA GLU A 3 24.23 36.83 -19.08
C GLU A 3 24.37 35.40 -18.54
N ALA A 4 24.61 35.29 -17.23
CA ALA A 4 24.74 34.02 -16.55
C ALA A 4 23.35 33.36 -16.44
N ASN A 5 23.15 32.27 -17.19
CA ASN A 5 21.99 31.40 -17.12
C ASN A 5 21.77 30.90 -15.67
N PRO A 6 20.64 31.21 -15.01
CA PRO A 6 20.40 30.86 -13.61
C PRO A 6 19.94 29.40 -13.40
N ILE A 7 19.81 28.59 -14.46
CA ILE A 7 19.45 27.18 -14.35
C ILE A 7 20.72 26.33 -14.23
N ARG A 8 21.50 26.58 -13.17
CA ARG A 8 22.38 25.54 -12.64
C ARG A 8 21.46 24.56 -11.93
N ALA A 9 21.05 23.54 -12.67
CA ALA A 9 20.40 22.34 -12.17
C ALA A 9 21.06 21.95 -10.85
N MET A 10 20.34 22.21 -9.75
CA MET A 10 20.68 21.70 -8.45
C MET A 10 20.41 20.20 -8.53
N TYR A 11 21.38 19.46 -9.04
CA TYR A 11 21.42 18.01 -8.95
C TYR A 11 21.51 17.70 -7.46
N LEU A 12 20.34 17.61 -6.83
CA LEU A 12 20.16 16.93 -5.56
C LEU A 12 20.54 15.48 -5.84
N HIS A 13 21.83 15.18 -5.68
CA HIS A 13 22.31 13.82 -5.60
C HIS A 13 21.69 13.23 -4.33
N TRP A 14 20.48 12.69 -4.43
CA TRP A 14 19.96 11.80 -3.40
C TRP A 14 21.00 10.70 -3.24
N PRO A 15 21.55 10.46 -2.04
CA PRO A 15 22.35 9.28 -1.81
C PRO A 15 21.55 8.11 -2.37
N ARG A 16 22.16 7.33 -3.26
CA ARG A 16 21.59 6.07 -3.71
C ARG A 16 21.65 5.15 -2.49
N VAL A 17 20.70 5.34 -1.58
CA VAL A 17 20.46 4.43 -0.47
C VAL A 17 20.06 3.14 -1.16
N VAL A 18 20.97 2.18 -1.16
CA VAL A 18 20.61 0.81 -1.51
C VAL A 18 19.54 0.45 -0.49
N PRO A 19 18.30 0.16 -0.90
CA PRO A 19 17.32 -0.30 0.05
C PRO A 19 17.91 -1.55 0.69
N ASP A 20 18.06 -1.54 2.01
CA ASP A 20 18.21 -2.79 2.73
C ASP A 20 16.92 -3.54 2.46
N GLY A 21 16.96 -4.57 1.61
CA GLY A 21 15.76 -5.32 1.19
C GLY A 21 14.95 -5.88 2.38
N ALA A 22 15.52 -5.87 3.59
CA ALA A 22 14.81 -6.12 4.85
C ALA A 22 13.70 -5.08 5.14
N ALA A 23 13.95 -3.79 4.94
CA ALA A 23 12.96 -2.73 5.18
C ALA A 23 11.80 -2.78 4.17
N GLU A 24 12.09 -3.08 2.91
CA GLU A 24 11.07 -3.29 1.88
C GLU A 24 10.24 -4.55 2.17
N GLN A 25 10.89 -5.64 2.58
CA GLN A 25 10.22 -6.89 2.95
C GLN A 25 9.34 -6.73 4.20
N GLU A 26 9.73 -5.89 5.15
CA GLU A 26 8.92 -5.52 6.31
C GLU A 26 7.70 -4.69 5.89
N ALA A 27 7.88 -3.69 5.03
CA ALA A 27 6.78 -2.87 4.51
C ALA A 27 5.74 -3.71 3.76
N ILE A 28 6.17 -4.70 2.97
CA ILE A 28 5.27 -5.64 2.28
C ILE A 28 4.47 -6.47 3.29
N GLN A 29 5.12 -7.02 4.32
CA GLN A 29 4.43 -7.80 5.36
C GLN A 29 3.38 -6.97 6.11
N VAL A 30 3.69 -5.70 6.40
CA VAL A 30 2.76 -4.76 7.02
C VAL A 30 1.56 -4.50 6.10
N LEU A 31 1.79 -4.28 4.80
CA LEU A 31 0.70 -4.08 3.83
C LEU A 31 -0.20 -5.32 3.69
N GLU A 32 0.38 -6.52 3.70
CA GLU A 32 -0.38 -7.77 3.69
C GLU A 32 -1.21 -7.96 4.95
N GLN A 33 -0.65 -7.60 6.12
CA GLN A 33 -1.38 -7.65 7.38
C GLN A 33 -2.55 -6.65 7.39
N LEU A 34 -2.30 -5.41 6.98
CA LEU A 34 -3.34 -4.39 6.85
C LEU A 34 -4.45 -4.81 5.88
N ALA A 35 -4.11 -5.45 4.76
CA ALA A 35 -5.09 -5.97 3.82
C ALA A 35 -6.00 -7.03 4.45
N ARG A 36 -5.46 -7.94 5.26
CA ARG A 36 -6.23 -8.96 5.99
C ARG A 36 -7.14 -8.31 7.05
N GLU A 37 -6.61 -7.38 7.83
CA GLU A 37 -7.38 -6.68 8.87
C GLU A 37 -8.52 -5.85 8.28
N LEU A 38 -8.26 -5.11 7.19
CA LEU A 38 -9.29 -4.35 6.51
C LEU A 38 -10.35 -5.24 5.85
N GLN A 39 -9.98 -6.45 5.41
CA GLN A 39 -10.94 -7.42 4.90
C GLN A 39 -11.86 -7.95 6.00
N ALA A 40 -11.33 -8.24 7.20
CA ALA A 40 -12.13 -8.61 8.35
C ALA A 40 -13.05 -7.46 8.80
N LEU A 41 -12.51 -6.25 8.92
CA LEU A 41 -13.29 -5.06 9.26
C LEU A 41 -14.40 -4.78 8.25
N ALA A 42 -14.15 -4.98 6.94
CA ALA A 42 -15.18 -4.83 5.92
C ALA A 42 -16.35 -5.79 6.13
N GLN A 43 -16.08 -7.04 6.52
CA GLN A 43 -17.12 -8.03 6.81
C GLN A 43 -17.93 -7.64 8.05
N GLU A 44 -17.25 -7.19 9.12
CA GLU A 44 -17.91 -6.73 10.35
C GLU A 44 -18.82 -5.52 10.09
N VAL A 45 -18.34 -4.55 9.30
CA VAL A 45 -19.11 -3.35 8.98
C VAL A 45 -20.29 -3.67 8.06
N GLU A 46 -20.14 -4.57 7.09
CA GLU A 46 -21.25 -5.02 6.24
C GLU A 46 -22.33 -5.72 7.07
N GLN A 47 -21.92 -6.57 8.03
CA GLN A 47 -22.84 -7.22 8.94
C GLN A 47 -23.56 -6.19 9.83
N ALA A 48 -22.82 -5.24 10.41
CA ALA A 48 -23.39 -4.19 11.24
C ALA A 48 -24.38 -3.32 10.45
N TYR A 49 -24.07 -3.00 9.19
CA TYR A 49 -24.96 -2.28 8.29
C TYR A 49 -26.27 -3.04 8.00
N ALA A 50 -26.17 -4.34 7.74
CA ALA A 50 -27.34 -5.20 7.56
C ALA A 50 -28.19 -5.28 8.84
N ASP A 51 -27.55 -5.37 10.00
CA ASP A 51 -28.20 -5.42 11.31
C ASP A 51 -28.90 -4.09 11.63
N GLY A 52 -28.25 -2.96 11.35
CA GLY A 52 -28.82 -1.62 11.45
C GLY A 52 -30.05 -1.46 10.56
N GLY A 53 -30.02 -2.00 9.34
CA GLY A 53 -31.15 -1.98 8.42
C GLY A 53 -32.36 -2.75 8.98
N ARG A 54 -32.12 -3.93 9.56
CA ARG A 54 -33.17 -4.72 10.23
C ARG A 54 -33.72 -4.00 11.45
N LEU A 55 -32.88 -3.34 12.25
CA LEU A 55 -33.33 -2.52 13.38
C LEU A 55 -34.20 -1.35 12.92
N LEU A 56 -33.77 -0.63 11.88
CA LEU A 56 -34.53 0.50 11.33
C LEU A 56 -35.90 0.05 10.82
N GLN A 57 -35.96 -1.07 10.09
CA GLN A 57 -37.22 -1.65 9.64
C GLN A 57 -38.10 -2.05 10.83
N HIS A 58 -37.53 -2.72 11.84
CA HIS A 58 -38.28 -3.12 13.03
C HIS A 58 -38.88 -1.91 13.77
N VAL A 59 -38.11 -0.83 13.94
CA VAL A 59 -38.57 0.41 14.58
C VAL A 59 -39.66 1.10 13.76
N GLN A 60 -39.56 1.09 12.43
CA GLN A 60 -40.59 1.60 11.53
C GLN A 60 -41.88 0.80 11.63
N THR A 61 -41.81 -0.53 11.55
CA THR A 61 -42.98 -1.41 11.61
C THR A 61 -43.71 -1.33 12.95
N ASN A 62 -42.97 -1.18 14.05
CA ASN A 62 -43.55 -1.07 15.40
C ASN A 62 -43.97 0.36 15.79
N LEU A 63 -43.92 1.32 14.86
CA LEU A 63 -44.32 2.71 15.08
C LEU A 63 -43.69 3.31 16.35
N ARG A 64 -42.37 3.16 16.49
CA ARG A 64 -41.58 3.69 17.62
C ARG A 64 -40.84 4.98 17.21
N PRO A 65 -41.53 6.13 17.11
CA PRO A 65 -40.94 7.38 16.63
C PRO A 65 -39.83 7.88 17.55
N ASP A 66 -39.88 7.52 18.83
CA ASP A 66 -38.85 7.80 19.84
C ASP A 66 -37.49 7.18 19.49
N LEU A 67 -37.50 6.03 18.81
CA LEU A 67 -36.30 5.30 18.43
C LEU A 67 -35.92 5.48 16.96
N TRP A 68 -36.88 5.88 16.12
CA TRP A 68 -36.70 5.94 14.66
C TRP A 68 -35.55 6.84 14.25
N ARG A 69 -35.45 8.03 14.85
CA ARG A 69 -34.38 8.99 14.55
C ARG A 69 -33.00 8.40 14.84
N ASN A 70 -32.85 7.71 15.97
CA ASN A 70 -31.58 7.10 16.38
C ASN A 70 -31.22 5.92 15.46
N ALA A 71 -32.18 5.08 15.10
CA ALA A 71 -31.97 3.97 14.17
C ALA A 71 -31.59 4.47 12.77
N ALA A 72 -32.23 5.53 12.28
CA ALA A 72 -31.91 6.14 10.99
C ALA A 72 -30.50 6.78 11.00
N HIS A 73 -30.16 7.50 12.07
CA HIS A 73 -28.81 8.05 12.24
C HIS A 73 -27.74 6.95 12.28
N LEU A 74 -28.01 5.85 12.98
CA LEU A 74 -27.10 4.70 13.03
C LEU A 74 -26.89 4.13 11.62
N GLN A 75 -27.96 3.96 10.83
CA GLN A 75 -27.87 3.43 9.48
C GLN A 75 -26.99 4.30 8.57
N VAL A 76 -27.15 5.62 8.63
CA VAL A 76 -26.31 6.57 7.86
C VAL A 76 -24.84 6.50 8.29
N ARG A 77 -24.57 6.36 9.60
CA ARG A 77 -23.20 6.22 10.10
C ARG A 77 -22.54 4.93 9.63
N LEU A 78 -23.30 3.83 9.58
CA LEU A 78 -22.82 2.54 9.09
C LEU A 78 -22.52 2.59 7.59
N GLU A 79 -23.36 3.25 6.80
CA GLU A 79 -23.07 3.52 5.38
C GLU A 79 -21.76 4.30 5.21
N GLY A 80 -21.57 5.38 5.97
CA GLY A 80 -20.35 6.16 5.93
C GLY A 80 -19.11 5.34 6.30
N LEU A 81 -19.23 4.43 7.28
CA LEU A 81 -18.13 3.55 7.68
C LEU A 81 -17.80 2.52 6.59
N LYS A 82 -18.80 1.99 5.88
CA LYS A 82 -18.58 1.10 4.71
C LYS A 82 -17.72 1.78 3.66
N GLU A 83 -18.06 3.01 3.31
CA GLU A 83 -17.30 3.80 2.32
C GLU A 83 -15.87 4.10 2.81
N GLN A 84 -15.69 4.41 4.10
CA GLN A 84 -14.36 4.62 4.67
C GLN A 84 -13.49 3.36 4.62
N VAL A 85 -14.05 2.20 4.98
CA VAL A 85 -13.32 0.92 4.92
C VAL A 85 -12.97 0.56 3.48
N ARG A 86 -13.89 0.80 2.53
CA ARG A 86 -13.61 0.63 1.10
C ARG A 86 -12.44 1.51 0.65
N ALA A 87 -12.47 2.80 0.98
CA ALA A 87 -11.40 3.73 0.61
C ALA A 87 -10.04 3.32 1.22
N ALA A 88 -10.03 2.84 2.46
CA ALA A 88 -8.82 2.33 3.11
C ALA A 88 -8.27 1.09 2.38
N ARG A 89 -9.14 0.16 1.96
CA ARG A 89 -8.73 -1.02 1.18
C ARG A 89 -8.15 -0.64 -0.17
N GLU A 90 -8.77 0.30 -0.87
CA GLU A 90 -8.25 0.80 -2.15
C GLU A 90 -6.88 1.48 -1.98
N LEU A 91 -6.66 2.20 -0.88
CA LEU A 91 -5.36 2.79 -0.58
C LEU A 91 -4.28 1.73 -0.32
N VAL A 92 -4.58 0.73 0.51
CA VAL A 92 -3.65 -0.38 0.80
C VAL A 92 -3.32 -1.14 -0.48
N GLU A 93 -4.29 -1.40 -1.35
CA GLU A 93 -4.05 -2.06 -2.62
C GLU A 93 -3.15 -1.23 -3.54
N ARG A 94 -3.38 0.09 -3.64
CA ARG A 94 -2.49 0.97 -4.42
C ARG A 94 -1.05 0.97 -3.89
N LEU A 95 -0.87 1.00 -2.57
CA LEU A 95 0.47 0.90 -1.95
C LEU A 95 1.13 -0.45 -2.21
N ARG A 96 0.34 -1.53 -2.19
CA ARG A 96 0.80 -2.88 -2.51
C ARG A 96 1.25 -3.03 -3.96
N VAL A 97 0.55 -2.38 -4.91
CA VAL A 97 0.95 -2.39 -6.33
C VAL A 97 2.23 -1.56 -6.52
N ALA A 98 2.29 -0.36 -5.95
CA ALA A 98 3.47 0.51 -6.06
C ALA A 98 4.75 -0.17 -5.51
N THR A 99 4.65 -0.88 -4.39
CA THR A 99 5.78 -1.62 -3.81
C THR A 99 6.21 -2.85 -4.62
N GLN A 100 5.36 -3.37 -5.52
CA GLN A 100 5.73 -4.45 -6.44
C GLN A 100 6.35 -3.93 -7.74
N GLU A 101 5.91 -2.76 -8.24
CA GLU A 101 6.40 -2.14 -9.48
C GLU A 101 7.81 -1.54 -9.34
N ASP A 102 8.18 -1.02 -8.16
CA ASP A 102 9.54 -0.48 -7.89
C ASP A 102 10.62 -1.58 -7.76
N ARG A 103 10.26 -2.86 -7.91
CA ARG A 103 11.20 -3.97 -7.83
C ARG A 103 11.95 -4.14 -9.16
N PRO A 104 13.28 -3.90 -9.23
CA PRO A 104 14.04 -4.24 -10.43
C PRO A 104 13.97 -5.76 -10.70
N PRO A 105 13.94 -6.20 -11.96
CA PRO A 105 13.96 -7.62 -12.28
C PRO A 105 15.23 -8.24 -11.69
N MET A 106 15.06 -9.35 -10.96
CA MET A 106 16.16 -10.15 -10.39
C MET A 106 16.87 -10.94 -11.51
N GLU A 107 17.32 -10.26 -12.56
CA GLU A 107 18.25 -10.81 -13.55
C GLU A 107 19.65 -10.28 -13.20
N GLY A 108 20.46 -11.12 -12.55
CA GLY A 108 21.87 -10.77 -12.33
C GLY A 108 22.53 -11.33 -11.09
N ARG A 109 22.24 -12.58 -10.69
CA ARG A 109 23.17 -13.35 -9.83
C ARG A 109 23.74 -14.54 -10.59
N GLY A 110 24.28 -14.26 -11.78
CA GLY A 110 25.28 -15.09 -12.43
C GLY A 110 26.65 -14.56 -12.05
N VAL A 111 27.29 -15.21 -11.09
CA VAL A 111 28.66 -14.99 -10.61
C VAL A 111 29.59 -14.78 -11.80
N ARG A 112 30.17 -13.57 -11.94
CA ARG A 112 31.40 -13.39 -12.73
C ARG A 112 32.47 -14.24 -12.07
N ARG A 113 32.67 -15.44 -12.61
CA ARG A 113 33.80 -16.30 -12.31
C ARG A 113 35.04 -15.48 -12.65
N SER A 114 35.85 -15.22 -11.62
CA SER A 114 37.16 -14.62 -11.76
C SER A 114 38.05 -15.53 -12.62
N GLU A 115 38.02 -15.32 -13.93
CA GLU A 115 39.06 -15.77 -14.86
C GLU A 115 39.81 -14.52 -15.33
N ALA A 116 40.59 -13.97 -14.42
CA ALA A 116 41.70 -13.11 -14.77
C ALA A 116 42.96 -13.77 -14.21
N LEU A 117 43.95 -13.96 -15.07
CA LEU A 117 45.30 -14.50 -14.86
C LEU A 117 45.49 -15.99 -15.19
N ALA A 118 45.46 -16.31 -16.49
CA ALA A 118 46.31 -17.36 -17.06
C ALA A 118 46.49 -17.18 -18.58
N SER A 119 46.99 -16.01 -19.00
CA SER A 119 47.58 -15.82 -20.34
C SER A 119 48.40 -14.54 -20.34
N ALA A 120 49.62 -14.64 -19.82
CA ALA A 120 50.69 -13.70 -20.10
C ALA A 120 52.01 -14.49 -20.06
N GLU A 121 52.42 -14.91 -21.26
CA GLU A 121 53.80 -14.90 -21.74
C GLU A 121 54.86 -15.58 -20.86
N VAL A 122 55.15 -16.84 -21.18
CA VAL A 122 56.47 -17.43 -20.96
C VAL A 122 57.13 -17.61 -22.32
N GLU A 123 57.95 -16.63 -22.69
CA GLU A 123 59.28 -16.82 -23.26
C GLU A 123 60.02 -15.49 -23.17
N PRO A 124 61.26 -15.49 -22.62
CA PRO A 124 62.39 -15.45 -23.55
C PRO A 124 63.67 -16.15 -23.05
N ALA A 125 64.41 -16.75 -23.97
CA ALA A 125 65.83 -16.50 -24.30
C ALA A 125 66.46 -17.70 -25.03
#